data_AF-A0A915BX35-F1
#
_entry.id   AF-A0A915BX35-F1
#
_cell.length_a   1.000
_cell.length_b   1.000
_cell.length_c   1.000
_cell.angle_alpha   90.00
_cell.angle_beta   90.00
_cell.angle_gamma   90.00
#
_symmetry.space_group_name_H-M   'P 1'
#
loop_
_entity.id
_entity.type
_entity.pdbx_description
1 polymer ?
#
loop_
_entity_poly.entity_id
_entity_poly.type
_entity_poly.pdbx_seq_one_letter_code
_entity_poly.pdbx_strand_id
1 'polypeptide(L)' 'PQGQTIDDMSEALVDDCAQLVKANSIQGNKMSNIDVVYTPWENLKKTGDMAIEQIGFKDDKKVKKVVRLSHLF' A
#
# COMPACT_ATOMS: atom_id res chain seq x y z
N PRO A 1 13.09 -6.78 12.55
CA PRO A 1 14.31 -6.09 13.06
C PRO A 1 14.39 -4.66 12.53
N GLN A 2 15.09 -3.75 13.22
CA GLN A 2 15.38 -2.42 12.67
C GLN A 2 16.08 -2.56 11.31
N GLY A 3 15.58 -1.87 10.29
CA GLY A 3 16.15 -1.89 8.94
C GLY A 3 15.58 -2.93 7.98
N GLN A 4 14.60 -3.74 8.39
CA GLN A 4 13.88 -4.59 7.43
C GLN A 4 12.99 -3.76 6.50
N THR A 5 13.04 -4.08 5.23
CA THR A 5 12.26 -3.49 4.14
C THR A 5 11.27 -4.51 3.59
N ILE A 6 10.37 -4.06 2.72
CA ILE A 6 9.47 -4.99 2.02
C ILE A 6 10.22 -6.00 1.14
N ASP A 7 11.44 -5.66 0.69
CA ASP A 7 12.25 -6.55 -0.14
C ASP A 7 12.81 -7.75 0.66
N ASP A 8 12.76 -7.68 1.99
CA ASP A 8 13.16 -8.77 2.90
C ASP A 8 11.98 -9.71 3.25
N MET A 9 10.77 -9.39 2.79
CA MET A 9 9.55 -10.17 3.05
C MET A 9 9.32 -11.19 1.91
N SER A 10 8.69 -12.32 2.23
CA SER A 10 8.29 -13.26 1.18
C SER A 10 7.19 -12.66 0.30
N GLU A 11 7.22 -12.96 -0.99
CA GLU A 11 6.22 -12.50 -1.96
C GLU A 11 4.79 -12.88 -1.54
N ALA A 12 4.59 -14.13 -1.09
CA ALA A 12 3.30 -14.60 -0.59
C ALA A 12 2.77 -13.77 0.59
N LEU A 13 3.65 -13.33 1.51
CA LEU A 13 3.24 -12.48 2.62
C LEU A 13 2.83 -11.08 2.15
N VAL A 14 3.55 -10.54 1.16
CA VAL A 14 3.22 -9.24 0.55
C VAL A 14 1.88 -9.33 -0.20
N ASP A 15 1.62 -10.43 -0.90
CA ASP A 15 0.36 -10.69 -1.58
C ASP A 15 -0.82 -10.79 -0.61
N ASP A 16 -0.69 -11.55 0.47
CA ASP A 16 -1.72 -11.64 1.52
C ASP A 16 -2.04 -10.26 2.12
N CYS A 17 -1.00 -9.47 2.40
CA CYS A 17 -1.18 -8.10 2.88
C CYS A 17 -1.90 -7.22 1.84
N ALA A 18 -1.53 -7.33 0.56
CA ALA A 18 -2.15 -6.58 -0.51
C ALA A 18 -3.64 -6.95 -0.68
N GLN A 19 -3.98 -8.23 -0.58
CA GLN A 19 -5.37 -8.71 -0.63
C GLN A 19 -6.21 -8.09 0.49
N LEU A 20 -5.68 -8.04 1.72
CA LEU A 20 -6.35 -7.38 2.84
C LEU A 20 -6.57 -5.88 2.58
N VAL A 21 -5.59 -5.19 2.01
CA VAL A 21 -5.71 -3.77 1.63
C VAL A 21 -6.82 -3.57 0.60
N LYS A 22 -6.88 -4.42 -0.44
CA LYS A 22 -7.95 -4.36 -1.45
C LYS A 22 -9.31 -4.63 -0.84
N ALA A 23 -9.45 -5.69 -0.04
CA ALA A 23 -10.73 -6.09 0.57
C ALA A 23 -11.31 -5.01 1.49
N ASN A 24 -10.45 -4.25 2.17
CA ASN A 24 -10.86 -3.16 3.07
C ASN A 24 -10.93 -1.78 2.40
N SER A 25 -10.61 -1.67 1.11
CA SER A 25 -10.73 -0.41 0.38
C SER A 25 -12.16 -0.18 -0.11
N ILE A 26 -12.76 0.97 0.22
CA ILE A 26 -14.13 1.35 -0.16
C ILE A 26 -14.34 1.27 -1.69
N GLN A 27 -13.36 1.73 -2.47
CA GLN A 27 -13.39 1.67 -3.93
C GLN A 27 -12.64 0.43 -4.46
N GLY A 28 -11.46 0.12 -3.89
CA GLY A 28 -10.59 -0.94 -4.40
C GLY A 28 -11.19 -2.34 -4.36
N ASN A 29 -12.02 -2.65 -3.36
CA ASN A 29 -12.69 -3.94 -3.25
C ASN A 29 -13.65 -4.21 -4.43
N LYS A 30 -14.19 -3.16 -5.03
CA LYS A 30 -15.13 -3.26 -6.16
C LYS A 30 -14.44 -3.31 -7.51
N MET A 31 -13.12 -3.13 -7.56
CA MET A 31 -12.35 -3.11 -8.80
C MET A 31 -11.82 -4.50 -9.13
N SER A 32 -11.92 -4.87 -10.41
CA SER A 32 -11.35 -6.12 -10.92
C SER A 32 -9.83 -6.13 -10.73
N ASN A 33 -9.15 -5.09 -11.21
CA ASN A 33 -7.71 -4.91 -11.11
C ASN A 33 -7.38 -3.61 -10.38
N ILE A 34 -6.56 -3.68 -9.34
CA ILE A 34 -6.02 -2.50 -8.66
C ILE A 34 -4.55 -2.69 -8.34
N ASP A 35 -3.79 -1.60 -8.44
CA ASP A 35 -2.40 -1.57 -7.98
C ASP A 35 -2.39 -1.24 -6.48
N VAL A 36 -1.67 -2.03 -5.69
CA VAL A 36 -1.36 -1.70 -4.29
C VAL A 36 0.01 -1.07 -4.23
N VAL A 37 0.12 0.04 -3.50
CA VAL A 37 1.38 0.73 -3.26
C VAL A 37 1.91 0.46 -1.86
N TYR A 38 3.22 0.29 -1.76
CA TYR A 38 3.97 0.25 -0.51
C TYR A 38 4.79 1.52 -0.37
N THR A 39 4.86 2.03 0.86
CA THR A 39 5.85 3.03 1.23
C THR A 39 6.23 2.86 2.71
N PRO A 40 7.50 3.12 3.09
CA PRO A 40 7.89 3.11 4.50
C PRO A 40 7.10 4.13 5.33
N TRP A 41 6.81 3.80 6.59
CA TRP A 41 6.08 4.69 7.52
C TRP A 41 6.72 6.07 7.65
N GLU A 42 8.06 6.14 7.60
CA GLU A 42 8.83 7.39 7.64
C GLU A 42 8.52 8.32 6.45
N ASN A 43 8.03 7.78 5.33
CA ASN A 43 7.69 8.53 4.12
C ASN A 43 6.27 9.10 4.15
N LEU A 44 5.45 8.78 5.15
CA LEU A 44 4.10 9.34 5.28
C LEU A 44 4.18 10.82 5.67
N LYS A 45 3.39 11.64 4.97
CA LYS A 45 3.27 13.08 5.20
C LYS A 45 1.83 13.41 5.60
N LYS A 46 1.66 13.93 6.82
CA LYS A 46 0.40 14.50 7.29
C LYS A 46 0.64 15.95 7.68
N THR A 47 -0.16 16.86 7.14
CA THR A 47 -0.16 18.28 7.49
C THR A 47 -1.52 18.67 8.08
N GLY A 48 -1.56 19.79 8.82
CA GLY A 48 -2.77 20.21 9.56
C GLY A 48 -3.95 20.63 8.69
N ASP A 49 -3.69 20.95 7.43
CA ASP A 49 -4.66 21.36 6.40
C ASP A 49 -5.28 20.17 5.64
N MET A 50 -4.76 18.95 5.81
CA MET A 50 -5.28 17.76 5.14
C MET A 50 -6.57 17.25 5.78
N ALA A 51 -7.52 16.80 4.96
CA ALA A 51 -8.76 16.20 5.42
C ALA A 51 -8.52 14.96 6.31
N ILE A 52 -9.48 14.62 7.16
CA ILE A 52 -9.44 13.38 7.97
C ILE A 52 -9.28 12.19 7.01
N GLU A 53 -8.50 11.18 7.41
CA GLU A 53 -8.10 10.02 6.58
C GLU A 53 -7.24 10.31 5.33
N GLN A 54 -6.91 11.57 5.04
CA GLN A 54 -5.98 11.90 3.95
C GLN A 54 -4.52 11.82 4.44
N ILE A 55 -3.67 11.09 3.72
CA ILE A 55 -2.23 11.04 3.94
C ILE A 55 -1.53 11.25 2.59
N GLY A 56 -0.45 12.02 2.57
CA GLY A 56 0.44 12.18 1.42
C GLY A 56 1.79 11.48 1.60
N PHE A 57 2.68 11.66 0.63
CA PHE A 57 4.05 11.15 0.68
C PHE A 57 5.05 12.30 0.81
N LYS A 58 6.19 12.05 1.48
CA LYS A 58 7.32 12.99 1.55
C LYS A 58 8.18 12.91 0.28
N ASP A 59 8.40 11.71 -0.23
CA ASP A 59 9.19 11.40 -1.42
C ASP A 59 8.50 10.31 -2.27
N ASP A 60 8.07 10.66 -3.47
CA ASP A 60 7.43 9.73 -4.40
C ASP A 60 8.36 8.60 -4.87
N LYS A 61 9.69 8.78 -4.81
CA LYS A 61 10.65 7.73 -5.17
C LYS A 61 10.66 6.57 -4.16
N LYS A 62 10.16 6.79 -2.96
CA LYS A 62 9.98 5.77 -1.91
C LYS A 62 8.61 5.07 -1.97
N VAL A 63 7.81 5.36 -3.00
CA VAL A 63 6.54 4.67 -3.26
C VAL A 63 6.77 3.59 -4.30
N LYS A 64 6.52 2.34 -3.94
CA LYS A 64 6.66 1.18 -4.82
C LYS A 64 5.29 0.60 -5.14
N LYS A 65 5.01 0.27 -6.40
CA LYS A 65 3.87 -0.61 -6.73
C LYS A 65 4.30 -2.04 -6.45
N VAL A 66 3.56 -2.73 -5.58
CA VAL A 66 3.99 -4.04 -5.06
C VAL A 66 3.18 -5.19 -5.61
N VAL A 67 1.88 -5.00 -5.85
CA VAL A 67 1.02 -6.08 -6.36
C VAL A 67 -0.03 -5.50 -7.27
N ARG A 68 -0.22 -6.12 -8.44
CA ARG A 68 -1.40 -5.90 -9.27
C ARG A 68 -2.41 -7.00 -8.97
N LEU A 69 -3.41 -6.68 -8.16
CA LEU A 69 -4.40 -7.66 -7.72
C LEU A 69 -5.53 -7.78 -8.73
N SER A 70 -5.52 -8.85 -9.53
CA SER A 70 -6.69 -9.31 -10.28
C SER A 70 -7.69 -10.02 -9.36
N HIS A 71 -8.98 -9.91 -9.66
CA HIS A 71 -9.97 -10.81 -9.09
C HIS A 71 -9.66 -12.23 -9.56
N LEU A 72 -9.29 -13.12 -8.64
CA LEU A 72 -9.19 -14.56 -8.87
C LEU A 72 -10.56 -15.18 -8.58
N PHE A 73 -11.52 -14.90 -9.46
CA PHE A 73 -12.75 -15.68 -9.64
C PHE A 73 -13.21 -15.54 -11.09
#